data_AF-A0A6C2YKX5-F1
#
_entry.id   AF-A0A6C2YKX5-F1
#
_cell.length_a   1.000
_cell.length_b   1.000
_cell.length_c   1.000
_cell.angle_alpha   90.00
_cell.angle_beta   90.00
_cell.angle_gamma   90.00
#
_symmetry.space_group_name_H-M   'P 1'
#
loop_
_entity.id
_entity.type
_entity.pdbx_description
1 polymer ?
#
loop_
_entity_poly.entity_id
_entity_poly.type
_entity_poly.pdbx_seq_one_letter_code
_entity_poly.pdbx_strand_id
1 'polypeptide(L)'
;MGHHESQNRRQYRRIILGGIILGGVSVGSHAIRADAVAQMPQHSFDWSARLAATDDPGAVAEHRAAEAMSRSDWWNAEADYRRVLADAALPADRRRRAWFNLGVALTRRSEGKQSDPLRAAITCFQNVRDDPATPPEWREAAKLNLELSKRLWNQAQIDAAQSAPPDAGSPTANGLPEVQSGQPNGDAANDPPPGNDPQMPQNDPQSTGPRAEGPGTELPKAPTPGAGNLPVLPDTDALLPISPEQLAGYLQADARRLTEQRRQQSRLAAESEKSHANGW
;
A
#
# COMPACT_ATOMS: atom_id res chain seq x y z
N MET A 1 39.34 -13.46 15.16
CA MET A 1 37.93 -13.88 15.30
C MET A 1 37.05 -12.94 14.48
N GLY A 2 35.88 -13.37 13.99
CA GLY A 2 34.87 -12.45 13.40
C GLY A 2 34.68 -12.43 11.87
N HIS A 3 34.83 -13.56 11.16
CA HIS A 3 34.65 -13.60 9.67
C HIS A 3 33.72 -14.70 9.13
N HIS A 4 32.97 -15.42 9.97
CA HIS A 4 32.16 -16.58 9.52
C HIS A 4 30.66 -16.33 9.27
N GLU A 5 30.13 -15.15 9.58
CA GLU A 5 28.68 -14.95 9.71
C GLU A 5 27.95 -14.50 8.42
N SER A 6 28.67 -14.16 7.34
CA SER A 6 28.06 -13.61 6.12
C SER A 6 27.56 -14.66 5.11
N GLN A 7 28.00 -15.92 5.17
CA GLN A 7 27.67 -16.92 4.15
C GLN A 7 26.26 -17.53 4.30
N ASN A 8 25.73 -17.64 5.52
CA ASN A 8 24.51 -18.42 5.78
C ASN A 8 23.23 -17.82 5.15
N ARG A 9 23.23 -16.54 4.75
CA ARG A 9 22.09 -15.90 4.07
C ARG A 9 21.93 -16.28 2.59
N ARG A 10 22.90 -16.98 1.97
CA ARG A 10 22.82 -17.31 0.52
C ARG A 10 22.15 -18.64 0.18
N GLN A 11 22.05 -19.61 1.08
CA GLN A 11 21.45 -20.92 0.75
C GLN A 11 19.91 -20.93 0.72
N TYR A 12 19.24 -20.09 1.52
CA TYR A 12 17.77 -20.07 1.60
C TYR A 12 17.05 -19.53 0.34
N ARG A 13 17.75 -18.86 -0.59
CA ARG A 13 17.14 -18.35 -1.85
C ARG A 13 16.99 -19.41 -2.96
N ARG A 14 17.11 -20.72 -2.67
CA ARG A 14 16.95 -21.80 -3.67
C ARG A 14 15.94 -22.89 -3.35
N ILE A 15 15.13 -22.76 -2.29
CA ILE A 15 14.11 -23.74 -1.88
C ILE A 15 12.72 -23.09 -1.72
N ILE A 16 12.37 -22.13 -2.59
CA ILE A 16 10.98 -21.68 -2.82
C ILE A 16 10.72 -21.55 -4.34
N LEU A 17 10.92 -22.67 -5.05
CA LEU A 17 10.47 -22.87 -6.44
C LEU A 17 10.29 -24.36 -6.79
N GLY A 18 10.23 -25.23 -5.76
CA GLY A 18 9.71 -26.59 -5.86
C GLY A 18 8.22 -26.59 -5.51
N GLY A 19 7.39 -27.27 -6.30
CA GLY A 19 5.94 -27.15 -6.20
C GLY A 19 5.35 -27.80 -4.95
N ILE A 20 4.66 -27.01 -4.12
CA ILE A 20 3.63 -27.53 -3.22
C ILE A 20 2.31 -27.53 -3.99
N ILE A 21 1.98 -28.67 -4.59
CA ILE A 21 0.62 -28.93 -5.07
C ILE A 21 -0.19 -29.46 -3.87
N LEU A 22 -0.66 -28.54 -3.04
CA LEU A 22 -1.76 -28.76 -2.10
C LEU A 22 -2.90 -27.82 -2.50
N GLY A 23 -4.14 -28.31 -2.43
CA GLY A 23 -5.32 -27.72 -3.08
C GLY A 23 -5.87 -26.43 -2.47
N GLY A 24 -5.01 -25.49 -2.07
CA GLY A 24 -5.42 -24.11 -1.79
C GLY A 24 -5.78 -23.38 -3.08
N VAL A 25 -6.82 -22.55 -3.05
CA VAL A 25 -7.20 -21.72 -4.20
C VAL A 25 -6.04 -20.78 -4.54
N SER A 26 -5.40 -21.01 -5.69
CA SER A 26 -4.39 -20.10 -6.21
C SER A 26 -5.06 -18.81 -6.64
N VAL A 27 -5.12 -17.83 -5.73
CA VAL A 27 -5.62 -16.47 -5.99
C VAL A 27 -4.68 -15.84 -7.00
N GLY A 28 -5.01 -16.03 -8.29
CA GLY A 28 -4.09 -15.91 -9.41
C GLY A 28 -3.34 -14.59 -9.39
N SER A 29 -2.01 -14.67 -9.29
CA SER A 29 -1.12 -13.57 -8.91
C SER A 29 -1.47 -12.27 -9.62
N HIS A 30 -2.21 -11.40 -8.92
CA HIS A 30 -2.62 -10.11 -9.46
C HIS A 30 -1.36 -9.30 -9.73
N ALA A 31 -1.01 -9.18 -11.01
CA ALA A 31 0.22 -8.55 -11.45
C ALA A 31 0.17 -7.06 -11.13
N ILE A 32 0.72 -6.70 -9.96
CA ILE A 32 0.98 -5.31 -9.59
C ILE A 32 1.78 -4.70 -10.74
N ARG A 33 1.21 -3.70 -11.42
CA ARG A 33 1.80 -3.03 -12.61
C ARG A 33 3.06 -2.26 -12.22
N ALA A 34 4.14 -3.02 -12.02
CA ALA A 34 5.49 -2.51 -11.83
C ALA A 34 6.07 -1.91 -13.12
N ASP A 35 5.39 -2.08 -14.26
CA ASP A 35 5.74 -1.52 -15.56
C ASP A 35 5.87 0.02 -15.52
N ALA A 36 5.12 0.69 -14.63
CA ALA A 36 5.24 2.13 -14.37
C ALA A 36 6.57 2.53 -13.69
N VAL A 37 7.21 1.61 -12.97
CA VAL A 37 8.56 1.79 -12.38
C VAL A 37 9.65 1.42 -13.39
N ALA A 38 9.33 0.57 -14.37
CA ALA A 38 10.29 0.05 -15.35
C ALA A 38 10.68 1.03 -16.47
N GLN A 39 10.04 2.20 -16.56
CA GLN A 39 10.32 3.22 -17.60
C GLN A 39 11.49 4.17 -17.27
N MET A 40 12.35 3.84 -16.29
CA MET A 40 13.71 4.40 -16.30
C MET A 40 14.47 3.79 -17.49
N PRO A 41 15.10 4.60 -18.35
CA PRO A 41 15.74 4.10 -19.56
C PRO A 41 16.89 3.13 -19.24
N GLN A 42 16.76 1.88 -19.69
CA GLN A 42 17.67 0.75 -19.47
C GLN A 42 19.04 0.89 -20.19
N HIS A 43 19.46 2.11 -20.52
CA HIS A 43 20.86 2.35 -20.87
C HIS A 43 21.73 1.96 -19.67
N SER A 44 22.76 1.16 -19.93
CA SER A 44 23.80 0.79 -18.97
C SER A 44 24.71 1.98 -18.66
N PHE A 45 24.11 3.05 -18.13
CA PHE A 45 24.82 4.24 -17.70
C PHE A 45 25.74 3.86 -16.53
N ASP A 46 26.99 4.32 -16.54
CA ASP A 46 27.88 4.12 -15.40
C ASP A 46 27.46 5.02 -14.23
N TRP A 47 26.45 4.53 -13.51
CA TRP A 47 26.00 5.12 -12.26
C TRP A 47 27.05 4.98 -11.16
N SER A 48 27.97 4.01 -11.23
CA SER A 48 29.02 3.88 -10.21
C SER A 48 30.00 5.05 -10.25
N ALA A 49 30.43 5.46 -11.45
CA ALA A 49 31.26 6.65 -11.64
C ALA A 49 30.53 7.95 -11.27
N ARG A 50 29.22 8.06 -11.57
CA ARG A 50 28.41 9.23 -11.16
C ARG A 50 28.16 9.29 -9.65
N LEU A 51 27.97 8.15 -8.99
CA LEU A 51 27.79 8.06 -7.55
C LEU A 51 29.07 8.37 -6.79
N ALA A 52 30.23 8.00 -7.33
CA ALA A 52 31.54 8.40 -6.80
C ALA A 52 31.83 9.90 -6.95
N ALA A 53 31.01 10.63 -7.71
CA ALA A 53 31.16 12.06 -8.02
C ALA A 53 29.97 12.92 -7.53
N THR A 54 29.16 12.43 -6.59
CA THR A 54 28.04 13.20 -6.01
C THR A 54 28.09 13.23 -4.49
N ASP A 55 28.14 14.43 -3.93
CA ASP A 55 28.10 14.69 -2.48
C ASP A 55 26.67 14.64 -1.89
N ASP A 56 25.68 14.24 -2.68
CA ASP A 56 24.27 14.11 -2.30
C ASP A 56 23.98 12.68 -1.77
N PRO A 57 23.95 12.45 -0.44
CA PRO A 57 23.69 11.12 0.11
C PRO A 57 22.26 10.63 -0.17
N GLY A 58 21.32 11.55 -0.44
CA GLY A 58 19.96 11.23 -0.86
C GLY A 58 19.92 10.65 -2.26
N ALA A 59 20.70 11.18 -3.21
CA ALA A 59 20.89 10.60 -4.54
C ALA A 59 21.54 9.21 -4.48
N VAL A 60 22.55 9.04 -3.62
CA VAL A 60 23.23 7.74 -3.43
C VAL A 60 22.29 6.70 -2.83
N ALA A 61 21.39 7.11 -1.93
CA ALA A 61 20.32 6.24 -1.44
C ALA A 61 19.26 5.94 -2.52
N GLU A 62 18.81 6.94 -3.30
CA GLU A 62 17.79 6.76 -4.36
C GLU A 62 18.25 5.74 -5.40
N HIS A 63 19.51 5.82 -5.85
CA HIS A 63 20.04 4.86 -6.82
C HIS A 63 20.18 3.45 -6.24
N ARG A 64 20.75 3.28 -5.05
CA ARG A 64 20.87 1.95 -4.41
C ARG A 64 19.50 1.31 -4.16
N ALA A 65 18.49 2.12 -3.82
CA ALA A 65 17.13 1.64 -3.67
C ALA A 65 16.52 1.15 -5.00
N ALA A 66 16.78 1.86 -6.11
CA ALA A 66 16.37 1.41 -7.44
C ALA A 66 17.10 0.12 -7.90
N GLU A 67 18.41 0.01 -7.65
CA GLU A 67 19.21 -1.19 -7.92
C GLU A 67 18.79 -2.38 -7.02
N ALA A 68 18.30 -2.12 -5.80
CA ALA A 68 17.69 -3.14 -4.95
C ALA A 68 16.31 -3.56 -5.49
N MET A 69 15.48 -2.64 -5.98
CA MET A 69 14.19 -2.98 -6.62
C MET A 69 14.36 -3.84 -7.88
N SER A 70 15.31 -3.53 -8.76
CA SER A 70 15.53 -4.31 -9.99
C SER A 70 15.98 -5.75 -9.69
N ARG A 71 16.73 -5.95 -8.59
CA ARG A 71 17.11 -7.28 -8.05
C ARG A 71 16.02 -7.94 -7.19
N SER A 72 14.82 -7.34 -7.09
CA SER A 72 13.72 -7.77 -6.19
C SER A 72 14.14 -7.90 -4.71
N ASP A 73 15.11 -7.09 -4.26
CA ASP A 73 15.67 -7.13 -2.91
C ASP A 73 14.97 -6.10 -2.00
N TRP A 74 13.66 -6.31 -1.82
CA TRP A 74 12.72 -5.33 -1.26
C TRP A 74 13.13 -4.75 0.10
N TRP A 75 13.81 -5.53 0.95
CA TRP A 75 14.29 -5.09 2.26
C TRP A 75 15.37 -3.99 2.15
N ASN A 76 16.31 -4.15 1.22
CA ASN A 76 17.35 -3.14 0.98
C ASN A 76 16.77 -1.91 0.26
N ALA A 77 15.84 -2.11 -0.68
CA ALA A 77 15.11 -1.01 -1.32
C ALA A 77 14.35 -0.15 -0.29
N GLU A 78 13.61 -0.78 0.62
CA GLU A 78 12.89 -0.10 1.70
C GLU A 78 13.85 0.65 2.65
N ALA A 79 14.97 0.03 3.03
CA ALA A 79 15.96 0.64 3.91
C ALA A 79 16.62 1.87 3.27
N ASP A 80 16.97 1.82 1.98
CA ASP A 80 17.54 2.97 1.28
C ASP A 80 16.49 4.04 0.97
N TYR A 81 15.25 3.73 0.56
CA TYR A 81 14.22 4.76 0.38
C TYR A 81 13.87 5.49 1.70
N ARG A 82 13.95 4.83 2.87
CA ARG A 82 13.85 5.56 4.15
C ARG A 82 15.02 6.52 4.39
N ARG A 83 16.23 6.20 3.92
CA ARG A 83 17.38 7.15 3.95
C ARG A 83 17.15 8.32 3.01
N VAL A 84 16.59 8.09 1.82
CA VAL A 84 16.16 9.16 0.91
C VAL A 84 15.15 10.09 1.61
N LEU A 85 14.09 9.54 2.20
CA LEU A 85 13.06 10.35 2.87
C LEU A 85 13.50 11.03 4.17
N ALA A 86 14.62 10.59 4.77
CA ALA A 86 15.23 11.23 5.94
C ALA A 86 16.08 12.47 5.59
N ASP A 87 16.37 12.70 4.31
CA ASP A 87 17.06 13.91 3.85
C ASP A 87 16.13 15.14 3.91
N ALA A 88 16.54 16.14 4.69
CA ALA A 88 15.83 17.41 4.82
C ALA A 88 15.91 18.27 3.54
N ALA A 89 17.04 18.20 2.81
CA ALA A 89 17.27 18.95 1.56
C ALA A 89 16.57 18.32 0.35
N LEU A 90 15.95 17.14 0.52
CA LEU A 90 15.35 16.34 -0.53
C LEU A 90 14.36 17.13 -1.39
N PRO A 91 14.61 17.30 -2.71
CA PRO A 91 13.68 18.00 -3.60
C PRO A 91 12.29 17.36 -3.61
N ALA A 92 11.23 18.17 -3.61
CA ALA A 92 9.85 17.68 -3.48
C ALA A 92 9.47 16.61 -4.53
N ASP A 93 9.99 16.72 -5.74
CA ASP A 93 9.80 15.73 -6.80
C ASP A 93 10.48 14.38 -6.50
N ARG A 94 11.72 14.41 -5.99
CA ARG A 94 12.42 13.22 -5.49
C ARG A 94 11.70 12.62 -4.28
N ARG A 95 11.14 13.46 -3.41
CA ARG A 95 10.32 13.04 -2.25
C ARG A 95 9.08 12.26 -2.69
N ARG A 96 8.37 12.69 -3.74
CA ARG A 96 7.24 11.94 -4.32
C ARG A 96 7.67 10.57 -4.87
N ARG A 97 8.76 10.49 -5.65
CA ARG A 97 9.30 9.20 -6.11
C ARG A 97 9.64 8.26 -4.95
N ALA A 98 10.35 8.78 -3.95
CA ALA A 98 10.78 8.00 -2.81
C ALA A 98 9.60 7.45 -2.00
N TRP A 99 8.53 8.24 -1.79
CA TRP A 99 7.29 7.75 -1.19
C TRP A 99 6.62 6.66 -2.04
N PHE A 100 6.46 6.87 -3.35
CA PHE A 100 5.80 5.90 -4.24
C PHE A 100 6.56 4.57 -4.27
N ASN A 101 7.88 4.61 -4.48
CA ASN A 101 8.72 3.42 -4.57
C ASN A 101 8.90 2.73 -3.21
N LEU A 102 8.92 3.47 -2.09
CA LEU A 102 8.88 2.88 -0.74
C LEU A 102 7.57 2.11 -0.53
N GLY A 103 6.43 2.67 -0.95
CA GLY A 103 5.14 1.97 -0.93
C GLY A 103 5.17 0.66 -1.71
N VAL A 104 5.71 0.68 -2.94
CA VAL A 104 5.87 -0.52 -3.78
C VAL A 104 6.79 -1.56 -3.11
N ALA A 105 7.92 -1.12 -2.55
CA ALA A 105 8.87 -2.01 -1.85
C ALA A 105 8.23 -2.66 -0.60
N LEU A 106 7.47 -1.89 0.20
CA LEU A 106 6.74 -2.39 1.37
C LEU A 106 5.66 -3.41 1.00
N THR A 107 4.81 -3.09 0.02
CA THR A 107 3.76 -4.01 -0.46
C THR A 107 4.37 -5.30 -1.02
N ARG A 108 5.50 -5.23 -1.75
CA ARG A 108 6.23 -6.42 -2.22
C ARG A 108 6.89 -7.22 -1.09
N ARG A 109 7.57 -6.57 -0.13
CA ARG A 109 8.21 -7.22 1.03
C ARG A 109 7.20 -7.98 1.90
N SER A 110 5.98 -7.46 2.04
CA SER A 110 4.95 -8.04 2.90
C SER A 110 4.51 -9.46 2.47
N GLU A 111 4.74 -9.83 1.21
CA GLU A 111 4.15 -11.00 0.53
C GLU A 111 2.61 -11.09 0.63
N GLY A 112 1.93 -9.99 0.98
CA GLY A 112 0.50 -9.98 1.30
C GLY A 112 0.15 -10.51 2.70
N LYS A 113 1.14 -10.94 3.49
CA LYS A 113 0.97 -11.65 4.78
C LYS A 113 1.25 -10.77 6.00
N GLN A 114 2.10 -9.75 5.85
CA GLN A 114 2.55 -8.89 6.96
C GLN A 114 1.74 -7.59 6.98
N SER A 115 0.93 -7.38 8.02
CA SER A 115 0.03 -6.23 8.09
C SER A 115 0.76 -4.90 8.36
N ASP A 116 1.84 -4.86 9.15
CA ASP A 116 2.56 -3.61 9.43
C ASP A 116 3.23 -2.97 8.19
N PRO A 117 3.98 -3.70 7.33
CA PRO A 117 4.48 -3.13 6.08
C PRO A 117 3.37 -2.65 5.15
N LEU A 118 2.23 -3.35 5.11
CA LEU A 118 1.08 -2.95 4.29
C LEU A 118 0.41 -1.67 4.81
N ARG A 119 0.31 -1.51 6.15
CA ARG A 119 -0.16 -0.27 6.78
C ARG A 119 0.78 0.90 6.45
N ALA A 120 2.09 0.69 6.49
CA ALA A 120 3.07 1.69 6.08
C ALA A 120 2.97 2.03 4.57
N ALA A 121 2.73 1.03 3.72
CA ALA A 121 2.55 1.24 2.28
C ALA A 121 1.29 2.06 1.96
N ILE A 122 0.18 1.82 2.68
CA ILE A 122 -1.05 2.63 2.59
C ILE A 122 -0.74 4.12 2.82
N THR A 123 0.00 4.46 3.88
CA THR A 123 0.44 5.84 4.15
C THR A 123 1.35 6.40 3.05
N CYS A 124 2.27 5.59 2.51
CA CYS A 124 3.13 6.00 1.40
C CYS A 124 2.32 6.39 0.14
N PHE A 125 1.31 5.60 -0.22
CA PHE A 125 0.47 5.89 -1.39
C PHE A 125 -0.53 7.02 -1.14
N GLN A 126 -1.00 7.23 0.10
CA GLN A 126 -1.79 8.41 0.48
C GLN A 126 -0.98 9.70 0.26
N ASN A 127 0.25 9.77 0.77
CA ASN A 127 1.13 10.95 0.60
C ASN A 127 1.34 11.33 -0.87
N VAL A 128 1.47 10.35 -1.77
CA VAL A 128 1.65 10.58 -3.22
C VAL A 128 0.34 10.99 -3.90
N ARG A 129 -0.78 10.38 -3.52
CA ARG A 129 -2.13 10.69 -4.03
C ARG A 129 -2.58 12.10 -3.67
N ASP A 130 -2.26 12.53 -2.45
CA ASP A 130 -2.80 13.75 -1.83
C ASP A 130 -1.92 14.99 -2.03
N ASP A 131 -0.65 14.83 -2.46
CA ASP A 131 0.17 15.93 -2.96
C ASP A 131 -0.35 16.41 -4.34
N PRO A 132 -0.85 17.66 -4.46
CA PRO A 132 -1.41 18.18 -5.70
C PRO A 132 -0.36 18.40 -6.80
N ALA A 133 0.94 18.48 -6.43
CA ALA A 133 2.05 18.60 -7.37
C ALA A 133 2.56 17.23 -7.86
N THR A 134 1.93 16.12 -7.49
CA THR A 134 2.18 14.81 -8.10
C THR A 134 1.58 14.74 -9.52
N PRO A 135 2.34 14.28 -10.53
CA PRO A 135 1.82 14.04 -11.88
C PRO A 135 0.56 13.15 -11.88
N PRO A 136 -0.44 13.41 -12.75
CA PRO A 136 -1.72 12.70 -12.73
C PRO A 136 -1.54 11.18 -12.90
N GLU A 137 -0.63 10.74 -13.76
CA GLU A 137 -0.30 9.33 -13.99
C GLU A 137 0.22 8.62 -12.72
N TRP A 138 1.00 9.31 -11.88
CA TRP A 138 1.45 8.78 -10.59
C TRP A 138 0.35 8.84 -9.53
N ARG A 139 -0.56 9.82 -9.57
CA ARG A 139 -1.75 9.83 -8.68
C ARG A 139 -2.71 8.69 -8.99
N GLU A 140 -2.96 8.36 -10.26
CA GLU A 140 -3.76 7.18 -10.61
C GLU A 140 -3.02 5.88 -10.24
N ALA A 141 -1.71 5.77 -10.50
CA ALA A 141 -0.93 4.62 -10.04
C ALA A 141 -0.94 4.47 -8.51
N ALA A 142 -0.87 5.57 -7.76
CA ALA A 142 -0.94 5.57 -6.30
C ALA A 142 -2.33 5.13 -5.79
N LYS A 143 -3.43 5.59 -6.39
CA LYS A 143 -4.78 5.10 -6.07
C LYS A 143 -4.91 3.58 -6.27
N LEU A 144 -4.42 3.06 -7.40
CA LEU A 144 -4.50 1.62 -7.69
C LEU A 144 -3.68 0.79 -6.69
N ASN A 145 -2.47 1.23 -6.33
CA ASN A 145 -1.64 0.54 -5.35
C ASN A 145 -2.14 0.73 -3.90
N LEU A 146 -2.81 1.84 -3.58
CA LEU A 146 -3.49 2.07 -2.31
C LEU A 146 -4.64 1.08 -2.10
N GLU A 147 -5.53 0.93 -3.08
CA GLU A 147 -6.64 -0.03 -2.96
C GLU A 147 -6.16 -1.49 -2.95
N LEU A 148 -5.09 -1.82 -3.68
CA LEU A 148 -4.44 -3.13 -3.55
C LEU A 148 -3.88 -3.35 -2.13
N SER A 149 -3.15 -2.38 -1.59
CA SER A 149 -2.50 -2.51 -0.28
C SER A 149 -3.51 -2.61 0.86
N LYS A 150 -4.66 -1.91 0.77
CA LYS A 150 -5.82 -2.11 1.66
C LYS A 150 -6.38 -3.53 1.60
N ARG A 151 -6.58 -4.08 0.39
CA ARG A 151 -7.11 -5.46 0.23
C ARG A 151 -6.17 -6.50 0.83
N LEU A 152 -4.87 -6.37 0.57
CA LEU A 152 -3.85 -7.24 1.17
C LEU A 152 -3.77 -7.06 2.69
N TRP A 153 -3.92 -5.84 3.21
CA TRP A 153 -3.93 -5.59 4.66
C TRP A 153 -5.14 -6.27 5.34
N ASN A 154 -6.34 -6.14 4.76
CA ASN A 154 -7.53 -6.85 5.24
C ASN A 154 -7.34 -8.37 5.21
N GLN A 155 -6.74 -8.92 4.14
CA GLN A 155 -6.47 -10.36 4.05
C GLN A 155 -5.49 -10.81 5.14
N ALA A 156 -4.36 -10.10 5.32
CA ALA A 156 -3.39 -10.41 6.37
C ALA A 156 -4.00 -10.41 7.79
N GLN A 157 -4.96 -9.52 8.06
CA GLN A 157 -5.68 -9.50 9.33
C GLN A 157 -6.63 -10.70 9.50
N ILE A 158 -7.27 -11.16 8.42
CA ILE A 158 -8.11 -12.39 8.43
C ILE A 158 -7.23 -13.62 8.62
N ASP A 159 -6.14 -13.74 7.86
CA ASP A 159 -5.20 -14.87 7.92
C ASP A 159 -4.55 -14.97 9.31
N ALA A 160 -4.19 -13.84 9.93
CA ALA A 160 -3.68 -13.79 11.29
C ALA A 160 -4.72 -14.24 12.33
N ALA A 161 -5.99 -13.85 12.18
CA ALA A 161 -7.07 -14.30 13.05
C ALA A 161 -7.37 -15.81 12.90
N GLN A 162 -7.27 -16.36 11.69
CA GLN A 162 -7.42 -17.80 11.44
C GLN A 162 -6.21 -18.63 11.91
N SER A 163 -5.02 -18.02 11.97
CA SER A 163 -3.78 -18.67 12.41
C SER A 163 -3.57 -18.61 13.93
N ALA A 164 -4.40 -17.87 14.67
CA ALA A 164 -4.36 -17.81 16.11
C ALA A 164 -4.80 -19.16 16.72
N PRO A 165 -4.06 -19.75 17.68
CA PRO A 165 -4.50 -20.97 18.36
C PRO A 165 -5.84 -20.75 19.07
N PRO A 166 -6.85 -21.63 18.88
CA PRO A 166 -8.22 -21.40 19.37
C PRO A 166 -8.38 -21.45 20.90
N ASP A 167 -7.29 -21.74 21.62
CA ASP A 167 -7.24 -21.90 23.08
C ASP A 167 -6.37 -20.82 23.77
N ALA A 168 -5.85 -19.85 23.01
CA ALA A 168 -5.27 -18.63 23.56
C ALA A 168 -6.40 -17.69 24.01
N GLY A 169 -7.04 -18.04 25.13
CA GLY A 169 -8.32 -17.51 25.61
C GLY A 169 -8.55 -16.03 25.33
N SER A 170 -9.58 -15.74 24.52
CA SER A 170 -9.86 -14.43 23.93
C SER A 170 -9.72 -13.29 24.93
N PRO A 171 -8.85 -12.28 24.70
CA PRO A 171 -8.78 -11.12 25.57
C PRO A 171 -10.14 -10.41 25.54
N THR A 172 -10.80 -10.37 26.69
CA THR A 172 -12.22 -10.03 26.79
C THR A 172 -12.48 -8.61 26.30
N ALA A 173 -13.00 -8.45 25.09
CA ALA A 173 -13.10 -7.16 24.38
C ALA A 173 -14.04 -6.13 25.04
N ASN A 174 -14.70 -6.50 26.14
CA ASN A 174 -15.48 -5.61 27.00
C ASN A 174 -14.70 -5.12 28.23
N GLY A 175 -13.36 -5.31 28.26
CA GLY A 175 -12.44 -4.57 29.11
C GLY A 175 -12.35 -3.10 28.72
N LEU A 176 -13.48 -2.38 28.81
CA LEU A 176 -13.46 -0.94 29.03
C LEU A 176 -12.50 -0.68 30.21
N PRO A 177 -11.61 0.32 30.14
CA PRO A 177 -10.81 0.67 31.31
C PRO A 177 -11.78 1.05 32.41
N GLU A 178 -11.81 0.26 33.48
CA GLU A 178 -12.51 0.63 34.70
C GLU A 178 -11.90 1.95 35.16
N VAL A 179 -12.67 3.03 35.02
CA VAL A 179 -12.23 4.36 35.43
C VAL A 179 -12.18 4.33 36.95
N GLN A 180 -11.00 4.02 37.48
CA GLN A 180 -10.73 4.03 38.92
C GLN A 180 -10.77 5.47 39.40
N SER A 181 -11.99 5.96 39.65
CA SER A 181 -12.33 7.19 40.37
C SER A 181 -12.01 7.06 41.87
N GLY A 182 -10.85 6.48 42.18
CA GLY A 182 -10.36 6.16 43.51
C GLY A 182 -9.58 7.31 44.15
N GLN A 183 -10.32 8.39 44.46
CA GLN A 183 -10.04 9.48 45.42
C GLN A 183 -8.63 10.12 45.53
N PRO A 184 -8.54 11.47 45.61
CA PRO A 184 -7.34 12.14 46.11
C PRO A 184 -7.22 12.01 47.64
N ASN A 185 -6.03 11.64 48.13
CA ASN A 185 -5.49 11.77 49.50
C ASN A 185 -4.03 11.29 49.47
N GLY A 186 -3.00 11.95 50.00
CA GLY A 186 -2.91 13.29 50.59
C GLY A 186 -1.47 13.61 51.05
N ASP A 187 -1.14 14.91 51.10
CA ASP A 187 -0.13 15.60 51.94
C ASP A 187 1.29 15.03 52.20
N ALA A 188 2.31 15.69 51.61
CA ALA A 188 3.61 16.10 52.21
C ALA A 188 4.53 16.66 51.09
N ALA A 189 4.76 17.98 50.98
CA ALA A 189 5.78 18.77 51.72
C ALA A 189 7.23 18.46 51.26
N ASN A 190 7.99 19.36 50.60
CA ASN A 190 7.83 20.80 50.23
C ASN A 190 8.31 21.00 48.75
N ASP A 191 8.79 22.13 48.17
CA ASP A 191 9.17 23.51 48.60
C ASP A 191 8.93 24.53 47.44
N PRO A 192 8.90 25.87 47.68
CA PRO A 192 8.41 26.86 46.69
C PRO A 192 9.45 27.47 45.70
N PRO A 193 8.98 28.16 44.64
CA PRO A 193 9.81 28.77 43.56
C PRO A 193 10.13 30.27 43.80
N PRO A 194 10.82 30.95 42.85
CA PRO A 194 10.11 32.00 42.09
C PRO A 194 10.53 32.17 40.60
N GLY A 195 9.70 32.87 39.81
CA GLY A 195 10.00 33.30 38.42
C GLY A 195 8.92 32.87 37.40
N ASN A 196 7.72 33.46 37.40
CA ASN A 196 7.28 34.70 36.73
C ASN A 196 7.05 34.62 35.19
N ASP A 197 6.08 35.43 34.76
CA ASP A 197 5.71 35.81 33.37
C ASP A 197 4.80 34.81 32.60
N PRO A 198 3.92 35.29 31.69
CA PRO A 198 2.59 35.68 32.14
C PRO A 198 1.41 34.95 31.46
N GLN A 199 0.23 35.07 32.06
CA GLN A 199 -1.02 34.47 31.59
C GLN A 199 -1.48 35.01 30.22
N MET A 200 -1.92 34.13 29.32
CA MET A 200 -2.85 34.48 28.24
C MET A 200 -4.29 34.08 28.63
N PRO A 201 -5.32 34.85 28.24
CA PRO A 201 -6.69 34.60 28.69
C PRO A 201 -7.33 33.41 27.98
N GLN A 202 -8.00 32.54 28.77
CA GLN A 202 -8.95 31.57 28.24
C GLN A 202 -10.25 32.31 27.88
N ASN A 203 -10.65 32.24 26.61
CA ASN A 203 -11.96 32.71 26.15
C ASN A 203 -12.93 31.53 26.11
N ASP A 204 -13.71 31.34 27.18
CA ASP A 204 -14.87 30.44 27.18
C ASP A 204 -16.11 31.19 26.66
N PRO A 205 -16.67 30.84 25.47
CA PRO A 205 -17.94 31.40 25.02
C PRO A 205 -19.10 30.69 25.72
N GLN A 206 -19.54 31.23 26.86
CA GLN A 206 -20.83 30.87 27.45
C GLN A 206 -21.95 31.08 26.41
N SER A 207 -22.74 30.03 26.14
CA SER A 207 -23.92 30.11 25.27
C SER A 207 -25.10 29.34 25.88
N THR A 208 -25.60 29.85 27.00
CA THR A 208 -26.84 29.39 27.63
C THR A 208 -28.04 30.13 27.05
N GLY A 209 -28.68 29.55 26.03
CA GLY A 209 -29.91 30.07 25.43
C GLY A 209 -31.03 29.03 25.43
N PRO A 210 -32.18 29.27 26.11
CA PRO A 210 -33.32 28.36 26.04
C PRO A 210 -33.97 28.43 24.66
N ARG A 211 -33.81 27.37 23.87
CA ARG A 211 -34.40 27.28 22.52
C ARG A 211 -35.88 26.90 22.61
N ALA A 212 -36.76 27.83 22.26
CA ALA A 212 -38.19 27.58 22.20
C ALA A 212 -38.54 26.52 21.14
N GLU A 213 -39.45 25.61 21.49
CA GLU A 213 -40.01 24.61 20.59
C GLU A 213 -41.09 25.26 19.70
N GLY A 214 -40.73 25.55 18.45
CA GLY A 214 -41.69 25.92 17.40
C GLY A 214 -42.07 24.70 16.57
N PRO A 215 -43.35 24.51 16.18
CA PRO A 215 -43.76 23.44 15.28
C PRO A 215 -43.22 23.70 13.87
N GLY A 216 -42.03 23.19 13.58
CA GLY A 216 -41.35 23.35 12.29
C GLY A 216 -42.00 22.51 11.21
N THR A 217 -42.60 23.16 10.21
CA THR A 217 -43.12 22.51 8.99
C THR A 217 -42.03 21.66 8.33
N GLU A 218 -42.28 20.36 8.16
CA GLU A 218 -41.32 19.46 7.52
C GLU A 218 -41.14 19.83 6.03
N LEU A 219 -39.98 20.42 5.70
CA LEU A 219 -39.56 20.57 4.32
C LEU A 219 -39.26 19.18 3.73
N PRO A 220 -39.79 18.83 2.55
CA PRO A 220 -39.58 17.52 1.96
C PRO A 220 -38.10 17.29 1.68
N LYS A 221 -37.53 16.21 2.25
CA LYS A 221 -36.13 15.83 2.03
C LYS A 221 -35.88 15.64 0.54
N ALA A 222 -34.91 16.38 0.00
CA ALA A 222 -34.44 16.16 -1.36
C ALA A 222 -33.93 14.71 -1.50
N PRO A 223 -34.26 14.00 -2.61
CA PRO A 223 -33.89 12.60 -2.77
C PRO A 223 -32.37 12.44 -2.84
N THR A 224 -31.84 11.53 -2.02
CA THR A 224 -30.40 11.26 -1.93
C THR A 224 -29.84 10.82 -3.29
N PRO A 225 -28.79 11.46 -3.84
CA PRO A 225 -28.10 10.97 -5.03
C PRO A 225 -27.61 9.54 -4.81
N GLY A 226 -28.09 8.60 -5.63
CA GLY A 226 -27.90 7.16 -5.42
C GLY A 226 -29.20 6.39 -5.16
N ALA A 227 -30.30 7.07 -4.79
CA ALA A 227 -31.65 6.48 -4.72
C ALA A 227 -32.27 6.24 -6.12
N GLY A 228 -31.46 5.78 -7.08
CA GLY A 228 -31.95 5.33 -8.38
C GLY A 228 -32.69 4.02 -8.21
N ASN A 229 -34.00 4.03 -8.45
CA ASN A 229 -34.84 2.84 -8.48
C ASN A 229 -34.57 2.02 -9.76
N LEU A 230 -33.34 1.53 -9.88
CA LEU A 230 -33.02 0.40 -10.73
C LEU A 230 -33.94 -0.75 -10.29
N PRO A 231 -34.63 -1.45 -11.21
CA PRO A 231 -35.37 -2.64 -10.83
C PRO A 231 -34.38 -3.60 -10.19
N VAL A 232 -34.71 -4.09 -8.98
CA VAL A 232 -33.93 -5.16 -8.34
C VAL A 232 -33.92 -6.33 -9.33
N LEU A 233 -32.76 -6.63 -9.90
CA LEU A 233 -32.62 -7.85 -10.70
C LEU A 233 -32.96 -9.00 -9.75
N PRO A 234 -33.96 -9.83 -10.06
CA PRO A 234 -34.33 -10.90 -9.16
C PRO A 234 -33.21 -11.93 -9.18
N ASP A 235 -32.63 -12.24 -8.01
CA ASP A 235 -31.59 -13.28 -7.82
C ASP A 235 -32.11 -14.72 -8.10
N THR A 236 -33.22 -14.84 -8.82
CA THR A 236 -33.82 -16.07 -9.34
C THR A 236 -33.30 -16.45 -10.73
N ASP A 237 -32.21 -15.84 -11.20
CA ASP A 237 -31.40 -16.37 -12.31
C ASP A 237 -30.80 -17.71 -11.86
N ALA A 238 -31.59 -18.78 -12.08
CA ALA A 238 -31.25 -20.13 -11.69
C ALA A 238 -29.99 -20.58 -12.44
N LEU A 239 -28.85 -20.51 -11.75
CA LEU A 239 -27.54 -20.84 -12.28
C LEU A 239 -27.55 -22.25 -12.90
N LEU A 240 -27.65 -22.30 -14.23
CA LEU A 240 -27.63 -23.55 -14.97
C LEU A 240 -26.30 -24.27 -14.67
N PRO A 241 -26.33 -25.50 -14.12
CA PRO A 241 -25.12 -26.20 -13.74
C PRO A 241 -24.34 -26.60 -14.99
N ILE A 242 -23.36 -25.76 -15.36
CA ILE A 242 -22.46 -25.98 -16.49
C ILE A 242 -21.74 -27.32 -16.27
N SER A 243 -21.81 -28.23 -17.25
CA SER A 243 -21.14 -29.52 -17.13
C SER A 243 -19.62 -29.33 -17.08
N PRO A 244 -18.85 -30.22 -16.41
CA PRO A 244 -17.39 -30.10 -16.37
C PRO A 244 -16.75 -30.12 -17.77
N GLU A 245 -17.39 -30.80 -18.73
CA GLU A 245 -16.98 -30.82 -20.14
C GLU A 245 -17.23 -29.48 -20.85
N GLN A 246 -18.40 -28.87 -20.62
CA GLN A 246 -18.72 -27.54 -21.14
C GLN A 246 -17.77 -26.47 -20.59
N LEU A 247 -17.46 -26.53 -19.28
CA LEU A 247 -16.50 -25.64 -18.63
C LEU A 247 -15.09 -25.84 -19.20
N ALA A 248 -14.64 -27.09 -19.38
CA ALA A 248 -13.34 -27.39 -19.99
C ALA A 248 -13.25 -26.87 -21.45
N GLY A 249 -14.33 -27.02 -22.23
CA GLY A 249 -14.42 -26.48 -23.59
C GLY A 249 -14.34 -24.95 -23.63
N TYR A 250 -15.05 -24.27 -22.73
CA TYR A 250 -15.01 -22.81 -22.59
C TYR A 250 -13.60 -22.31 -22.24
N LEU A 251 -12.96 -22.93 -21.22
CA LEU A 251 -11.60 -22.59 -20.81
C LEU A 251 -10.57 -22.85 -21.92
N GLN A 252 -10.74 -23.90 -22.72
CA GLN A 252 -9.87 -24.17 -23.87
C GLN A 252 -10.06 -23.14 -25.00
N ALA A 253 -11.29 -22.68 -25.24
CA ALA A 253 -11.57 -21.62 -26.22
C ALA A 253 -10.95 -20.27 -25.80
N ASP A 254 -11.10 -19.87 -24.54
CA ASP A 254 -10.50 -18.65 -23.99
C ASP A 254 -8.97 -18.70 -23.98
N ALA A 255 -8.37 -19.86 -23.68
CA ALA A 255 -6.92 -20.07 -23.77
C ALA A 255 -6.38 -19.92 -25.20
N ARG A 256 -7.14 -20.37 -26.23
CA ARG A 256 -6.81 -20.11 -27.64
C ARG A 256 -6.91 -18.62 -27.96
N ARG A 257 -8.03 -17.95 -27.61
CA ARG A 257 -8.23 -16.50 -27.84
C ARG A 257 -7.09 -15.67 -27.23
N LEU A 258 -6.70 -15.95 -25.99
CA LEU A 258 -5.57 -15.29 -25.31
C LEU A 258 -4.23 -15.53 -26.01
N THR A 259 -4.01 -16.72 -26.55
CA THR A 259 -2.78 -17.05 -27.31
C THR A 259 -2.72 -16.31 -28.64
N GLU A 260 -3.85 -16.21 -29.34
CA GLU A 260 -3.97 -15.46 -30.59
C GLU A 260 -3.83 -13.95 -30.37
N GLN A 261 -4.47 -13.39 -29.34
CA GLN A 261 -4.34 -11.99 -28.96
C GLN A 261 -2.89 -11.60 -28.63
N ARG A 262 -2.16 -12.46 -27.88
CA ARG A 262 -0.72 -12.26 -27.63
C ARG A 262 0.10 -12.28 -28.93
N ARG A 263 -0.17 -13.23 -29.84
CA ARG A 263 0.49 -13.29 -31.16
C ARG A 263 0.23 -12.04 -32.01
N GLN A 264 -0.99 -11.49 -31.97
CA GLN A 264 -1.33 -10.22 -32.64
C GLN A 264 -0.55 -9.05 -32.03
N GLN A 265 -0.52 -8.92 -30.70
CA GLN A 265 0.25 -7.88 -30.01
C GLN A 265 1.75 -7.96 -30.33
N SER A 266 2.35 -9.16 -30.36
CA SER A 266 3.76 -9.33 -30.76
C SER A 266 4.04 -8.94 -32.21
N ARG A 267 3.09 -9.14 -33.15
CA ARG A 267 3.22 -8.68 -34.53
C ARG A 267 3.21 -7.16 -34.64
N LEU A 268 2.21 -6.51 -34.02
CA LEU A 268 2.09 -5.05 -34.01
C LEU A 268 3.33 -4.38 -33.38
N ALA A 269 3.90 -4.97 -32.33
CA ALA A 269 5.17 -4.51 -31.75
C ALA A 269 6.33 -4.59 -32.76
N ALA A 270 6.55 -5.75 -33.39
CA ALA A 270 7.62 -5.95 -34.39
C ALA A 270 7.42 -5.12 -35.68
N GLU A 271 6.18 -4.75 -36.02
CA GLU A 271 5.86 -3.85 -37.14
C GLU A 271 6.17 -2.39 -36.78
N SER A 272 5.92 -1.97 -35.53
CA SER A 272 6.29 -0.63 -35.05
C SER A 272 7.82 -0.44 -34.97
N GLU A 273 8.55 -1.47 -34.54
CA GLU A 273 10.03 -1.48 -34.48
C GLU A 273 10.67 -1.32 -35.86
N LYS A 274 10.18 -2.08 -36.86
CA LYS A 274 10.61 -1.94 -38.26
C LYS A 274 10.32 -0.56 -38.85
N SER A 275 9.19 0.03 -38.48
CA SER A 275 8.81 1.38 -38.94
C SER A 275 9.77 2.44 -38.39
N HIS A 276 10.37 2.22 -37.22
CA HIS A 276 11.33 3.14 -36.63
C HIS A 276 12.75 2.96 -37.21
N ALA A 277 13.14 1.73 -37.58
CA ALA A 277 14.44 1.43 -38.17
C ALA A 277 14.64 2.06 -39.56
N ASN A 278 13.57 2.23 -40.35
CA ASN A 278 13.62 2.80 -41.70
C ASN A 278 13.55 4.35 -41.73
N GLY A 279 13.65 5.01 -40.58
CA GLY A 279 13.52 6.47 -40.42
C GLY A 279 14.82 7.25 -40.26
N TRP A 280 15.97 6.64 -40.58
CA TRP A 280 17.33 7.16 -40.40
C TRP A 280 18.16 7.05 -41.68
#